data_AF-A0A7W4KEF7-F1
#
_entry.id   AF-A0A7W4KEF7-F1
#
_cell.length_a   1.000
_cell.length_b   1.000
_cell.length_c   1.000
_cell.angle_alpha   90.00
_cell.angle_beta   90.00
_cell.angle_gamma   90.00
#
_symmetry.space_group_name_H-M   'P 1'
#
loop_
_entity.id
_entity.type
_entity.pdbx_description
1 polymer ?
#
loop_
_entity_poly.entity_id
_entity_poly.type
_entity_poly.pdbx_seq_one_letter_code
_entity_poly.pdbx_strand_id
1 'polypeptide(L)'
;MIQKISNHHVIPADPADPADFAVTAEAMDRGQRARLIRKTRTDLGLSQAEFAGGFQVPVGTLRAWEQARATAPDCAIAHARTIAPTP
;
A
#
# COMPACT_ATOMS: atom_id res chain seq x y z
N MET A 1 5.94 -12.59 -19.30
CA MET A 1 4.92 -11.56 -18.93
C MET A 1 4.16 -12.12 -17.74
N ILE A 2 4.62 -11.85 -16.51
CA ILE A 2 4.01 -12.44 -15.31
C ILE A 2 2.77 -11.61 -14.97
N GLN A 3 1.61 -12.19 -15.20
CA GLN A 3 0.33 -11.57 -14.92
C GLN A 3 0.19 -11.41 -13.41
N LYS A 4 0.12 -10.16 -12.97
CA LYS A 4 -0.01 -9.79 -11.57
C LYS A 4 -1.45 -10.09 -11.15
N ILE A 5 -1.71 -11.31 -10.69
CA ILE A 5 -3.04 -11.72 -10.21
C ILE A 5 -3.24 -11.12 -8.82
N SER A 6 -3.40 -9.81 -8.75
CA SER A 6 -3.98 -9.19 -7.57
C SER A 6 -5.49 -9.16 -7.80
N ASN A 7 -6.21 -10.13 -7.22
CA ASN A 7 -7.68 -10.12 -7.19
C ASN A 7 -8.16 -8.98 -6.27
N HIS A 8 -8.17 -7.77 -6.80
CA HIS A 8 -8.80 -6.63 -6.14
C HIS A 8 -10.31 -6.76 -6.30
N HIS A 9 -11.00 -6.97 -5.18
CA HIS A 9 -12.46 -6.87 -5.15
C HIS A 9 -12.84 -5.39 -5.12
N VAL A 10 -13.11 -4.83 -6.30
CA VAL A 10 -13.61 -3.46 -6.47
C VAL A 10 -15.13 -3.52 -6.49
N ILE A 11 -15.78 -2.69 -5.68
CA ILE A 11 -17.24 -2.54 -5.65
C ILE A 11 -17.57 -1.33 -6.53
N PRO A 12 -18.56 -1.43 -7.44
CA PRO A 12 -19.02 -0.27 -8.20
C PRO A 12 -19.62 0.78 -7.26
N ALA A 13 -19.53 2.05 -7.66
CA ALA A 13 -20.21 3.13 -6.94
C ALA A 13 -21.73 2.90 -6.92
N ASP A 14 -22.37 3.26 -5.82
CA ASP A 14 -23.82 3.29 -5.69
C ASP A 14 -24.40 4.42 -6.55
N PRO A 15 -25.18 4.11 -7.61
CA PRO A 15 -25.78 5.15 -8.44
C PRO A 15 -26.82 6.01 -7.69
N ALA A 16 -27.30 5.58 -6.52
CA ALA A 16 -28.23 6.34 -5.69
C ALA A 16 -27.55 7.32 -4.73
N ASP A 17 -26.23 7.22 -4.51
CA ASP A 17 -25.44 8.13 -3.67
C ASP A 17 -24.47 8.97 -4.53
N PRO A 18 -24.76 10.27 -4.78
CA PRO A 18 -23.88 11.12 -5.58
C PRO A 18 -22.53 11.43 -4.91
N ALA A 19 -22.36 11.10 -3.62
CA ALA A 19 -21.09 11.21 -2.90
C ALA A 19 -20.28 9.89 -2.93
N ASP A 20 -20.85 8.80 -3.41
CA ASP A 20 -20.12 7.54 -3.59
C ASP A 20 -19.38 7.55 -4.93
N PHE A 21 -18.06 7.74 -4.87
CA PHE A 21 -17.21 7.84 -6.05
C PHE A 21 -16.59 6.49 -6.41
N ALA A 22 -16.62 6.14 -7.70
CA ALA A 22 -16.01 4.92 -8.18
C ALA A 22 -14.48 4.89 -7.92
N VAL A 23 -13.99 3.73 -7.47
CA VAL A 23 -12.56 3.48 -7.28
C VAL A 23 -12.07 2.55 -8.39
N THR A 24 -11.00 2.90 -9.10
CA THR A 24 -10.42 2.01 -10.12
C THR A 24 -9.66 0.85 -9.48
N ALA A 25 -9.43 -0.23 -10.24
CA ALA A 25 -8.64 -1.36 -9.76
C ALA A 25 -7.21 -0.97 -9.37
N GLU A 26 -6.59 -0.04 -10.11
CA GLU A 26 -5.26 0.49 -9.84
C GLU A 26 -5.25 1.36 -8.57
N ALA A 27 -6.30 2.15 -8.35
CA ALA A 27 -6.45 2.93 -7.13
C ALA A 27 -6.63 2.00 -5.92
N MET A 28 -7.39 0.91 -6.08
CA MET A 28 -7.54 -0.12 -5.05
C MET A 28 -6.21 -0.83 -4.75
N ASP A 29 -5.45 -1.23 -5.77
CA ASP A 29 -4.11 -1.82 -5.61
C ASP A 29 -3.18 -0.89 -4.85
N ARG A 30 -3.11 0.39 -5.25
CA ARG A 30 -2.29 1.39 -4.58
C ARG A 30 -2.70 1.57 -3.11
N GLY A 31 -3.99 1.62 -2.82
CA GLY A 31 -4.52 1.72 -1.46
C GLY A 31 -4.18 0.50 -0.60
N GLN A 32 -4.33 -0.70 -1.12
CA GLN A 32 -3.99 -1.94 -0.42
C GLN A 32 -2.49 -2.07 -0.14
N ARG A 33 -1.64 -1.69 -1.11
CA ARG A 33 -0.18 -1.62 -0.96
C ARG A 33 0.22 -0.61 0.12
N ALA A 34 -0.36 0.58 0.08
CA ALA A 34 -0.13 1.62 1.08
C ALA A 34 -0.50 1.13 2.50
N ARG A 35 -1.65 0.45 2.63
CA ARG A 35 -2.09 -0.14 3.90
C ARG A 35 -1.13 -1.21 4.40
N LEU A 36 -0.66 -2.11 3.53
CA LEU A 36 0.30 -3.15 3.91
C LEU A 36 1.58 -2.54 4.49
N ILE A 37 2.21 -1.60 3.78
CA ILE A 37 3.43 -0.93 4.24
C ILE A 37 3.21 -0.24 5.59
N ARG A 38 2.14 0.55 5.71
CA ARG A 38 1.83 1.28 6.94
C ARG A 38 1.55 0.34 8.11
N LYS A 39 0.83 -0.76 7.86
CA LYS A 39 0.52 -1.77 8.88
C LYS A 39 1.79 -2.49 9.34
N THR A 40 2.59 -3.02 8.42
CA THR A 40 3.89 -3.65 8.74
C THR A 40 4.75 -2.73 9.61
N ARG A 41 4.89 -1.45 9.24
CA ARG A 41 5.66 -0.49 10.04
C ARG A 41 5.11 -0.34 11.46
N THR A 42 3.79 -0.14 11.57
CA THR A 42 3.11 0.09 12.85
C THR A 42 3.22 -1.14 13.75
N ASP A 43 3.03 -2.33 13.18
CA ASP A 43 3.10 -3.60 13.91
C ASP A 43 4.53 -3.89 14.41
N LEU A 44 5.56 -3.42 13.69
CA LEU A 44 6.96 -3.47 14.13
C LEU A 44 7.32 -2.38 15.15
N GLY A 45 6.43 -1.44 15.45
CA GLY A 45 6.69 -0.33 16.37
C GLY A 45 7.69 0.71 15.86
N LEU A 46 7.96 0.75 14.55
CA LEU A 46 8.99 1.62 13.96
C LEU A 46 8.44 2.99 13.58
N SER A 47 9.27 4.02 13.76
CA SER A 47 9.04 5.33 13.17
C SER A 47 9.15 5.27 11.64
N GLN A 48 8.63 6.31 10.98
CA GLN A 48 8.72 6.42 9.53
C GLN A 48 10.19 6.54 9.06
N ALA A 49 11.07 7.16 9.85
CA ALA A 49 12.48 7.30 9.51
C ALA A 49 13.23 5.96 9.60
N GLU A 50 13.01 5.20 10.67
CA GLU A 50 13.63 3.88 10.85
C GLU A 50 13.19 2.90 9.76
N PHE A 51 11.89 2.88 9.46
CA PHE A 51 11.35 2.00 8.42
C PHE A 51 11.85 2.40 7.04
N ALA A 52 11.89 3.69 6.71
CA ALA A 52 12.44 4.18 5.45
C ALA A 52 13.93 3.79 5.28
N GLY A 53 14.69 3.78 6.38
CA GLY A 53 16.06 3.27 6.43
C GLY A 53 16.16 1.81 5.97
N GLY A 54 15.23 0.94 6.39
CA GLY A 54 15.16 -0.46 5.96
C GLY A 54 14.92 -0.64 4.46
N PHE A 55 14.23 0.30 3.81
CA PHE A 55 14.02 0.32 2.35
C PHE A 55 15.08 1.10 1.59
N GLN A 56 16.00 1.78 2.27
CA GLN A 56 16.97 2.72 1.67
C GLN A 56 16.31 3.80 0.81
N VAL A 57 15.19 4.34 1.27
CA VAL A 57 14.48 5.44 0.59
C VAL A 57 14.37 6.67 1.49
N PRO A 58 14.23 7.88 0.91
CA PRO A 58 13.89 9.06 1.69
C PRO A 58 12.57 8.88 2.45
N VAL A 59 12.48 9.47 3.65
CA VAL A 59 11.25 9.44 4.46
C VAL A 59 10.05 9.97 3.69
N GLY A 60 10.24 11.00 2.85
CA GLY A 60 9.20 11.54 1.97
C GLY A 60 8.66 10.53 0.96
N THR A 61 9.52 9.65 0.42
CA THR A 61 9.13 8.57 -0.49
C THR A 61 8.28 7.55 0.24
N LEU A 62 8.71 7.10 1.42
CA LEU A 62 7.89 6.21 2.26
C LEU A 62 6.56 6.87 2.61
N ARG A 63 6.54 8.19 2.89
CA ARG A 63 5.31 8.93 3.16
C ARG A 63 4.34 8.85 1.99
N ALA A 64 4.85 9.09 0.78
CA ALA A 64 4.05 9.05 -0.44
C ALA A 64 3.44 7.65 -0.65
N TRP A 65 4.18 6.59 -0.32
CA TRP A 65 3.67 5.22 -0.36
C TRP A 65 2.59 4.99 0.70
N GLU A 66 2.85 5.31 1.97
CA GLU A 66 1.89 5.09 3.07
C GLU A 66 0.59 5.89 2.91
N GLN A 67 0.64 7.03 2.22
CA GLN A 67 -0.51 7.88 1.92
C GLN A 67 -1.19 7.58 0.57
N ALA A 68 -0.75 6.54 -0.15
CA ALA A 68 -1.22 6.22 -1.50
C ALA A 68 -1.08 7.39 -2.50
N ARG A 69 -0.16 8.33 -2.26
CA ARG A 69 0.21 9.39 -3.21
C ARG A 69 1.07 8.85 -4.35
N ALA A 70 1.84 7.80 -4.09
CA ALA A 70 2.60 7.03 -5.06
C ALA A 70 2.43 5.53 -4.82
N THR A 71 2.47 4.73 -5.89
CA THR A 71 2.43 3.27 -5.78
C THR A 71 3.80 2.74 -5.40
N ALA A 72 3.88 1.96 -4.33
CA ALA A 72 5.13 1.30 -3.95
C ALA A 72 5.50 0.20 -4.97
N PRO A 73 6.77 0.09 -5.36
CA PRO A 73 7.23 -0.93 -6.30
C PRO A 73 7.07 -2.33 -5.71
N ASP A 74 7.07 -3.34 -6.58
CA ASP A 74 6.85 -4.74 -6.16
C ASP A 74 7.89 -5.27 -5.19
N CYS A 75 9.16 -4.87 -5.36
CA CYS A 75 10.22 -5.24 -4.43
C CYS A 75 9.98 -4.70 -3.01
N ALA A 76 9.46 -3.48 -2.87
CA ALA A 76 9.12 -2.92 -1.57
C ALA A 76 7.96 -3.69 -0.92
N ILE A 77 6.96 -4.10 -1.71
CA ILE A 77 5.85 -4.91 -1.21
C ILE A 77 6.32 -6.32 -0.81
N ALA A 78 7.17 -6.95 -1.60
CA ALA A 78 7.75 -8.24 -1.26
C ALA A 78 8.56 -8.17 0.04
N HIS A 79 9.38 -7.13 0.21
CA HIS A 79 10.15 -6.93 1.42
C HIS A 79 9.25 -6.70 2.64
N ALA A 80 8.25 -5.81 2.54
CA ALA A 80 7.29 -5.54 3.62
C ALA A 80 6.54 -6.80 4.08
N ARG A 81 6.20 -7.72 3.16
CA ARG A 81 5.58 -9.01 3.51
C ARG A 81 6.54 -9.94 4.23
N THR A 82 7.81 -9.94 3.83
CA THR A 82 8.84 -10.81 4.40
C THR A 82 9.16 -10.44 5.85
N ILE A 83 9.13 -9.14 6.16
CA ILE A 83 9.42 -8.61 7.51
C ILE A 83 8.17 -8.41 8.37
N ALA A 84 6.98 -8.70 7.84
CA ALA A 84 5.74 -8.55 8.60
C ALA A 84 5.74 -9.55 9.77
N PRO A 85 5.33 -9.13 10.98
CA PRO A 85 5.15 -10.04 12.10
C PRO A 85 4.18 -11.17 11.72
N THR A 86 4.52 -12.39 12.09
CA THR A 86 3.60 -13.53 11.99
C THR A 86 2.43 -13.28 12.96
N PRO A 87 1.18 -13.49 12.53
CA PRO A 87 0.02 -13.35 13.40
C PRO A 87 0.05 -14.29 14.61
#